data_AF-A0AAQ4S0Q3-F1
#
_entry.id   AF-A0AAQ4S0Q3-F1
#
_cell.length_a   1.000
_cell.length_b   1.000
_cell.length_c   1.000
_cell.angle_alpha   90.00
_cell.angle_beta   90.00
_cell.angle_gamma   90.00
#
_symmetry.space_group_name_H-M   'P 1'
#
loop_
_entity.id
_entity.type
_entity.pdbx_description
1 polymer ?
#
loop_
_entity_poly.entity_id
_entity_poly.type
_entity_poly.pdbx_seq_one_letter_code
_entity_poly.pdbx_strand_id
1 'polypeptide(L)'
;MCVVVIDHTSLRARSRGRANQLPLIPRARSRGCKHLTAPGGETDPPRRHSSGNLPDGSRSCASPPSGMAEEMSVSGDQTVDGGPLGDFRQLTRLYCKNGGHHLQIVADGTVRGQRDEGDVHTVLKLTAVDKGVVVVQGTRAGRYLAMSDEGRLYSSPTVTDECYFLEKLEENHYNTYASQKYQERNWYVALKKNGRPKLGPRTHIGQKAIFFLPRRLEDSAE
;
A
#
# COMPACT_ATOMS: atom_id res chain seq x y z
N MET A 1 3.21 -8.69 17.51
CA MET A 1 1.95 -9.43 17.30
C MET A 1 0.82 -8.42 17.41
N CYS A 2 0.14 -8.07 16.33
CA CYS A 2 -1.07 -7.26 16.45
C CYS A 2 -2.16 -8.15 17.05
N VAL A 3 -2.43 -7.92 18.32
CA VAL A 3 -3.49 -8.58 19.07
C VAL A 3 -4.80 -8.04 18.51
N VAL A 4 -5.50 -8.83 17.69
CA VAL A 4 -6.89 -8.52 17.34
C VAL A 4 -7.70 -8.81 18.59
N VAL A 5 -7.98 -7.77 19.37
CA VAL A 5 -8.95 -7.81 20.47
C VAL A 5 -10.33 -7.99 19.85
N ILE A 6 -10.85 -9.22 19.88
CA ILE A 6 -12.23 -9.54 19.52
C ILE A 6 -13.09 -9.13 20.72
N ASP A 7 -13.75 -7.98 20.62
CA ASP A 7 -14.77 -7.58 21.59
C ASP A 7 -16.08 -8.32 21.28
N HIS A 8 -16.47 -9.22 22.17
CA HIS A 8 -17.68 -10.04 22.05
C HIS A 8 -18.81 -9.39 22.86
N THR A 9 -19.32 -8.25 22.40
CA THR A 9 -20.56 -7.68 22.95
C THR A 9 -21.49 -7.19 21.85
N SER A 10 -22.54 -7.97 21.56
CA SER A 10 -23.95 -7.55 21.66
C SER A 10 -24.86 -8.54 20.94
N LEU A 11 -25.47 -9.44 21.71
CA LEU A 11 -26.75 -10.05 21.31
C LEU A 11 -27.84 -8.99 21.51
N ARG A 12 -28.48 -8.57 20.42
CA ARG A 12 -29.86 -8.06 20.49
C ARG A 12 -30.72 -8.66 19.39
N ALA A 13 -31.67 -9.46 19.84
CA ALA A 13 -32.83 -9.91 19.11
C ALA A 13 -33.67 -8.74 18.61
N ARG A 14 -34.27 -8.88 17.42
CA ARG A 14 -35.58 -8.30 17.11
C ARG A 14 -36.26 -9.11 16.00
N SER A 15 -37.56 -9.21 16.18
CA SER A 15 -38.49 -10.10 15.52
C SER A 15 -39.40 -9.34 14.55
N ARG A 16 -40.06 -10.13 13.68
CA ARG A 16 -41.27 -9.86 12.88
C ARG A 16 -41.12 -8.99 11.64
N GLY A 17 -41.77 -9.42 10.55
CA GLY A 17 -42.25 -8.51 9.52
C GLY A 17 -42.32 -9.12 8.13
N ARG A 18 -43.50 -9.56 7.74
CA ARG A 18 -43.85 -10.20 6.47
C ARG A 18 -44.12 -9.14 5.38
N ALA A 19 -43.93 -9.57 4.13
CA ALA A 19 -44.72 -9.23 2.94
C ALA A 19 -44.33 -8.03 2.05
N ASN A 20 -44.18 -8.39 0.78
CA ASN A 20 -44.84 -7.81 -0.41
C ASN A 20 -44.10 -6.83 -1.34
N GLN A 21 -43.97 -7.35 -2.58
CA GLN A 21 -44.27 -6.71 -3.86
C GLN A 21 -43.25 -5.71 -4.44
N LEU A 22 -42.38 -6.22 -5.32
CA LEU A 22 -41.73 -5.45 -6.37
C LEU A 22 -42.67 -5.36 -7.59
N PRO A 23 -42.91 -4.17 -8.17
CA PRO A 23 -43.24 -4.06 -9.57
C PRO A 23 -41.95 -3.90 -10.41
N LEU A 24 -41.83 -4.78 -11.41
CA LEU A 24 -41.03 -4.59 -12.63
C LEU A 24 -41.53 -3.36 -13.40
N ILE A 25 -40.70 -2.79 -14.30
CA ILE A 25 -40.98 -2.01 -15.54
C ILE A 25 -39.80 -1.02 -15.82
N PRO A 26 -39.40 -0.69 -17.09
CA PRO A 26 -38.71 -1.51 -18.07
C PRO A 26 -37.37 -0.86 -18.55
N ARG A 27 -36.70 -1.52 -19.49
CA ARG A 27 -35.47 -1.07 -20.16
C ARG A 27 -35.70 0.16 -21.07
N ALA A 28 -34.85 1.17 -20.94
CA ALA A 28 -34.65 2.19 -21.98
C ALA A 28 -33.37 1.90 -22.79
N ARG A 29 -33.55 1.75 -24.11
CA ARG A 29 -32.49 1.74 -25.13
C ARG A 29 -32.22 3.19 -25.58
N SER A 30 -30.96 3.61 -25.61
CA SER A 30 -30.48 4.62 -26.57
C SER A 30 -29.16 4.08 -27.16
N ARG A 31 -29.20 3.59 -28.41
CA ARG A 31 -28.82 4.28 -29.64
C ARG A 31 -27.42 4.88 -29.58
N GLY A 32 -26.51 4.21 -30.28
CA GLY A 32 -25.11 4.61 -30.41
C GLY A 32 -24.91 5.82 -31.29
N CYS A 33 -23.84 6.53 -31.01
CA CYS A 33 -23.15 7.38 -31.96
C CYS A 33 -21.84 6.71 -32.38
N LYS A 34 -21.61 6.81 -33.67
CA LYS A 34 -20.61 6.16 -34.49
C LYS A 34 -19.54 7.20 -34.80
N HIS A 35 -18.29 6.76 -34.69
CA HIS A 35 -17.09 7.13 -35.45
C HIS A 35 -17.05 8.51 -36.13
N LEU A 36 -16.03 9.29 -35.80
CA LEU A 36 -15.21 10.00 -36.78
C LEU A 36 -13.75 10.05 -36.30
N THR A 37 -12.86 9.80 -37.24
CA THR A 37 -11.43 9.55 -37.10
C THR A 37 -10.64 10.64 -37.84
N ALA A 38 -9.42 10.89 -37.36
CA ALA A 38 -8.23 11.44 -38.06
C ALA A 38 -8.13 12.97 -38.26
N PRO A 39 -6.95 13.54 -38.59
CA PRO A 39 -5.55 13.06 -38.43
C PRO A 39 -4.58 14.11 -37.80
N GLY A 40 -3.36 13.65 -37.47
CA GLY A 40 -2.07 14.25 -37.87
C GLY A 40 -1.67 15.66 -37.40
N GLY A 41 -0.52 15.75 -36.73
CA GLY A 41 0.14 17.03 -36.43
C GLY A 41 1.44 16.86 -35.65
N GLU A 42 2.46 16.32 -36.30
CA GLU A 42 3.88 16.41 -35.93
C GLU A 42 4.32 17.87 -35.76
N THR A 43 5.13 18.18 -34.74
CA THR A 43 6.16 19.25 -34.77
C THR A 43 7.02 19.17 -33.49
N ASP A 44 8.22 18.60 -33.63
CA ASP A 44 9.42 18.93 -32.82
C ASP A 44 10.05 20.18 -33.47
N PRO A 45 10.70 21.15 -32.76
CA PRO A 45 12.08 20.99 -32.24
C PRO A 45 12.45 22.01 -31.09
N PRO A 46 13.73 22.39 -30.81
CA PRO A 46 15.00 21.66 -30.76
C PRO A 46 15.71 21.72 -29.37
N ARG A 47 16.72 20.86 -29.24
CA ARG A 47 17.83 20.91 -28.29
C ARG A 47 18.57 22.27 -28.30
N ARG A 48 19.01 22.74 -27.12
CA ARG A 48 20.17 23.62 -26.99
C ARG A 48 21.18 23.07 -25.99
N HIS A 49 22.43 23.12 -26.43
CA HIS A 49 23.67 22.82 -25.72
C HIS A 49 24.08 23.98 -24.80
N SER A 50 24.72 23.64 -23.67
CA SER A 50 25.77 24.41 -22.98
C SER A 50 26.15 23.60 -21.72
N SER A 51 27.28 22.89 -21.61
CA SER A 51 28.70 23.30 -21.62
C SER A 51 29.08 24.25 -20.48
N GLY A 52 30.00 23.77 -19.62
CA GLY A 52 30.78 24.51 -18.62
C GLY A 52 30.28 24.34 -17.18
N ASN A 53 31.08 24.16 -16.14
CA ASN A 53 32.52 23.94 -15.98
C ASN A 53 32.72 23.46 -14.51
N LEU A 54 33.68 22.57 -14.27
CA LEU A 54 34.34 22.37 -12.96
C LEU A 54 35.35 23.53 -12.74
N PRO A 55 35.76 23.88 -11.50
CA PRO A 55 36.80 23.14 -10.75
C PRO A 55 36.43 22.94 -9.27
N ASP A 56 36.79 21.80 -8.67
CA ASP A 56 38.05 21.52 -7.96
C ASP A 56 38.43 22.57 -6.89
N GLY A 57 38.42 22.12 -5.64
CA GLY A 57 38.50 22.96 -4.45
C GLY A 57 38.83 22.11 -3.22
N SER A 58 39.93 21.37 -3.35
CA SER A 58 40.66 20.65 -2.31
C SER A 58 40.88 21.51 -1.06
N ARG A 59 40.54 20.95 0.12
CA ARG A 59 41.08 21.35 1.42
C ARG A 59 41.30 20.14 2.31
N SER A 60 42.54 19.65 2.30
CA SER A 60 43.13 18.84 3.37
C SER A 60 43.69 19.76 4.44
N CYS A 61 43.46 19.42 5.71
CA CYS A 61 44.32 19.65 6.88
C CYS A 61 43.53 19.18 8.12
N ALA A 62 44.09 18.65 9.19
CA ALA A 62 45.36 18.05 9.55
C ALA A 62 45.09 17.51 10.98
N SER A 63 45.52 16.29 11.30
CA SER A 63 45.83 15.86 12.68
C SER A 63 47.21 16.43 13.04
N PRO A 64 47.78 16.39 14.29
CA PRO A 64 47.49 15.57 15.50
C PRO A 64 47.61 16.46 16.79
N PRO A 65 48.03 16.04 18.03
CA PRO A 65 48.35 14.73 18.59
C PRO A 65 47.77 14.40 20.00
N SER A 66 48.10 13.17 20.38
CA SER A 66 48.05 12.43 21.64
C SER A 66 48.24 13.23 22.95
N GLY A 67 47.42 12.89 23.95
CA GLY A 67 47.61 13.30 25.35
C GLY A 67 46.72 12.49 26.30
N MET A 68 47.32 11.48 26.92
CA MET A 68 47.04 10.85 28.22
C MET A 68 45.74 11.18 29.00
N ALA A 69 44.98 10.14 29.34
CA ALA A 69 44.26 10.05 30.61
C ALA A 69 44.10 8.58 31.02
N GLU A 70 44.65 8.23 32.19
CA GLU A 70 44.40 6.98 32.91
C GLU A 70 43.11 7.05 33.75
N GLU A 71 42.53 5.87 33.97
CA GLU A 71 41.80 5.36 35.16
C GLU A 71 40.89 6.32 35.97
N MET A 72 39.61 5.97 36.09
CA MET A 72 39.10 5.10 37.18
C MET A 72 37.57 5.25 37.34
N SER A 73 36.88 4.10 37.28
CA SER A 73 35.58 3.72 37.88
C SER A 73 34.55 4.79 38.27
N VAL A 74 33.35 4.72 37.66
CA VAL A 74 32.07 4.92 38.37
C VAL A 74 31.02 3.94 37.85
N SER A 75 30.45 3.21 38.80
CA SER A 75 29.27 2.35 38.77
C SER A 75 28.02 3.00 38.18
N GLY A 76 27.22 2.22 37.43
CA GLY A 76 25.77 2.46 37.33
C GLY A 76 25.17 2.27 35.94
N ASP A 77 24.26 1.29 35.89
CA ASP A 77 23.18 1.09 34.92
C ASP A 77 23.54 0.70 33.47
N GLN A 78 23.42 -0.61 33.19
CA GLN A 78 23.26 -1.10 31.82
C GLN A 78 21.84 -0.74 31.35
N THR A 79 21.65 0.50 30.90
CA THR A 79 20.62 0.74 29.90
C THR A 79 21.10 0.09 28.61
N VAL A 80 20.47 -1.01 28.24
CA VAL A 80 20.53 -1.50 26.86
C VAL A 80 20.06 -0.35 25.97
N ASP A 81 21.00 0.27 25.26
CA ASP A 81 20.71 1.28 24.24
C ASP A 81 19.90 0.59 23.14
N GLY A 82 18.59 0.59 23.33
CA GLY A 82 17.60 0.27 22.32
C GLY A 82 17.55 1.41 21.30
N GLY A 83 18.67 1.68 20.63
CA GLY A 83 18.65 2.38 19.35
C GLY A 83 17.65 1.67 18.43
N PRO A 84 16.93 2.40 17.55
CA PRO A 84 15.80 1.83 16.82
C PRO A 84 16.30 0.70 15.90
N LEU A 85 16.24 -0.52 16.43
CA LEU A 85 16.36 -1.76 15.67
C LEU A 85 15.40 -1.62 14.51
N GLY A 86 15.97 -1.54 13.31
CA GLY A 86 15.25 -1.15 12.10
C GLY A 86 13.90 -1.85 12.01
N ASP A 87 12.90 -1.09 11.57
CA ASP A 87 11.50 -1.49 11.38
C ASP A 87 11.29 -2.69 10.41
N PHE A 88 12.32 -3.49 10.13
CA PHE A 88 12.28 -4.71 9.33
C PHE A 88 11.24 -5.71 9.85
N ARG A 89 11.00 -5.71 11.17
CA ARG A 89 9.96 -6.52 11.84
C ARG A 89 8.53 -6.19 11.39
N GLN A 90 8.34 -5.09 10.67
CA GLN A 90 7.04 -4.66 10.11
C GLN A 90 6.97 -4.82 8.59
N LEU A 91 8.03 -5.30 7.93
CA LEU A 91 8.03 -5.52 6.49
C LEU A 91 7.29 -6.79 6.13
N THR A 92 6.45 -6.67 5.12
CA THR A 92 5.55 -7.73 4.69
C THR A 92 5.34 -7.66 3.18
N ARG A 93 4.89 -8.77 2.60
CA ARG A 93 4.29 -8.82 1.27
C ARG A 93 2.80 -9.10 1.41
N LEU A 94 1.98 -8.38 0.67
CA LEU A 94 0.54 -8.66 0.60
C LEU A 94 0.25 -9.62 -0.55
N TYR A 95 0.16 -10.92 -0.25
CA TYR A 95 -0.13 -11.97 -1.23
C TYR A 95 -1.63 -12.07 -1.52
N CYS A 96 -2.06 -11.81 -2.75
CA CYS A 96 -3.44 -11.95 -3.20
C CYS A 96 -3.76 -13.40 -3.62
N LYS A 97 -4.75 -14.00 -2.96
CA LYS A 97 -5.22 -15.38 -3.20
C LYS A 97 -5.68 -15.65 -4.63
N ASN A 98 -6.19 -14.63 -5.33
CA ASN A 98 -6.89 -14.80 -6.61
C ASN A 98 -6.00 -15.34 -7.74
N GLY A 99 -4.92 -14.63 -8.02
CA GLY A 99 -3.96 -14.99 -9.06
C GLY A 99 -2.64 -15.51 -8.49
N GLY A 100 -2.42 -15.38 -7.18
CA GLY A 100 -1.13 -15.68 -6.55
C GLY A 100 -0.09 -14.61 -6.87
N HIS A 101 -0.41 -13.35 -6.57
CA HIS A 101 0.45 -12.19 -6.81
C HIS A 101 0.68 -11.43 -5.51
N HIS A 102 1.88 -10.91 -5.29
CA HIS A 102 2.16 -9.92 -4.27
C HIS A 102 1.82 -8.53 -4.78
N LEU A 103 1.15 -7.71 -3.96
CA LEU A 103 0.93 -6.30 -4.28
C LEU A 103 2.28 -5.60 -4.44
N GLN A 104 2.43 -4.86 -5.54
CA GLN A 104 3.64 -4.15 -5.93
C GLN A 104 3.34 -2.67 -6.11
N ILE A 105 4.20 -1.83 -5.56
CA ILE A 105 4.20 -0.38 -5.75
C ILE A 105 5.57 0.02 -6.31
N VAL A 106 5.57 0.44 -7.57
CA VAL A 106 6.80 0.79 -8.31
C VAL A 106 7.08 2.30 -8.17
N ALA A 107 8.34 2.70 -8.31
CA ALA A 107 8.78 4.09 -8.15
C ALA A 107 8.12 5.08 -9.13
N ASP A 108 7.72 4.60 -10.32
CA ASP A 108 6.96 5.36 -11.32
C ASP A 108 5.51 5.65 -10.89
N GLY A 109 5.06 5.02 -9.80
CA GLY A 109 3.73 5.13 -9.24
C GLY A 109 2.75 4.04 -9.65
N THR A 110 3.18 3.11 -10.49
CA THR A 110 2.36 1.98 -10.92
C THR A 110 2.07 1.04 -9.75
N VAL A 111 0.78 0.71 -9.56
CA VAL A 111 0.32 -0.33 -8.64
C VAL A 111 -0.11 -1.55 -9.45
N ARG A 112 0.41 -2.73 -9.12
CA ARG A 112 0.05 -4.00 -9.77
C ARG A 112 0.35 -5.19 -8.86
N GLY A 113 0.13 -6.39 -9.36
CA GLY A 113 0.54 -7.65 -8.75
C GLY A 113 1.75 -8.24 -9.47
N GLN A 114 2.69 -8.78 -8.70
CA GLN A 114 3.86 -9.49 -9.21
C GLN A 114 4.02 -10.86 -8.51
N ARG A 115 4.44 -11.88 -9.26
CA ARG A 115 4.68 -13.23 -8.74
C ARG A 115 6.07 -13.43 -8.20
N ASP A 116 7.05 -12.72 -8.75
CA ASP A 116 8.45 -12.81 -8.33
C ASP A 116 8.58 -12.46 -6.84
N GLU A 117 9.02 -13.43 -6.05
CA GLU A 117 9.25 -13.27 -4.61
C GLU A 117 10.53 -12.47 -4.32
N GLY A 118 11.45 -12.34 -5.29
CA GLY A 118 12.65 -11.51 -5.16
C GLY A 118 12.43 -10.02 -5.44
N ASP A 119 11.26 -9.65 -5.94
CA ASP A 119 10.99 -8.28 -6.36
C ASP A 119 10.89 -7.31 -5.17
N VAL A 120 11.87 -6.42 -5.05
CA VAL A 120 12.01 -5.44 -3.96
C VAL A 120 10.83 -4.45 -3.88
N HIS A 121 10.09 -4.24 -4.97
CA HIS A 121 8.92 -3.35 -4.97
C HIS A 121 7.65 -4.01 -4.41
N THR A 122 7.72 -5.30 -4.07
CA THR A 122 6.65 -6.03 -3.34
C THR A 122 6.80 -5.94 -1.82
N VAL A 123 7.92 -5.38 -1.34
CA VAL A 123 8.20 -5.19 0.08
C VAL A 123 7.46 -3.96 0.60
N LEU A 124 6.47 -4.19 1.46
CA LEU A 124 5.57 -3.17 1.99
C LEU A 124 5.74 -3.02 3.50
N LYS A 125 5.57 -1.80 4.00
CA LYS A 125 5.39 -1.52 5.43
C LYS A 125 3.91 -1.24 5.68
N LEU A 126 3.28 -2.04 6.53
CA LEU A 126 1.90 -1.83 6.97
C LEU A 126 1.92 -1.14 8.34
N THR A 127 1.44 0.09 8.38
CA THR A 127 1.39 0.89 9.62
C THR A 127 -0.06 1.02 10.07
N ALA A 128 -0.37 0.49 11.25
CA ALA A 128 -1.68 0.71 11.88
C ALA A 128 -1.75 2.14 12.41
N VAL A 129 -2.72 2.91 11.93
CA VAL A 129 -2.91 4.32 12.33
C VAL A 129 -4.08 4.49 13.29
N ASP A 130 -5.01 3.53 13.29
CA ASP A 130 -6.13 3.42 14.21
C ASP A 130 -6.56 1.94 14.30
N LYS A 131 -7.50 1.61 15.18
CA LYS A 131 -8.03 0.26 15.35
C LYS A 131 -8.64 -0.24 14.04
N GLY A 132 -7.95 -1.19 13.40
CA GLY A 132 -8.36 -1.78 12.13
C GLY A 132 -8.16 -0.86 10.93
N VAL A 133 -7.42 0.25 11.06
CA VAL A 133 -7.10 1.15 9.95
C VAL A 133 -5.59 1.11 9.70
N VAL A 134 -5.21 0.85 8.45
CA VAL A 134 -3.82 0.74 8.04
C VAL A 134 -3.49 1.69 6.90
N VAL A 135 -2.24 2.13 6.87
CA VAL A 135 -1.59 2.73 5.71
C VAL A 135 -0.57 1.73 5.16
N VAL A 136 -0.55 1.57 3.84
CA VAL A 136 0.34 0.63 3.14
C VAL A 136 1.40 1.43 2.37
N GLN A 137 2.66 1.31 2.76
CA GLN A 137 3.78 1.99 2.09
C GLN A 137 4.63 1.00 1.29
N GLY A 138 4.89 1.29 0.02
CA GLY A 138 5.92 0.61 -0.76
C GLY A 138 7.30 1.10 -0.34
N THR A 139 8.05 0.28 0.38
CA THR A 139 9.33 0.69 1.00
C THR A 139 10.34 1.20 -0.03
N ARG A 140 10.52 0.43 -1.11
CA ARG A 140 11.46 0.80 -2.18
C ARG A 140 11.02 2.02 -2.98
N ALA A 141 9.71 2.22 -3.14
CA ALA A 141 9.17 3.36 -3.89
C ALA A 141 9.07 4.63 -3.04
N GLY A 142 8.99 4.52 -1.71
CA GLY A 142 8.68 5.65 -0.83
C GLY A 142 7.26 6.20 -1.05
N ARG A 143 6.35 5.39 -1.58
CA ARG A 143 4.98 5.79 -1.97
C ARG A 143 3.93 4.98 -1.21
N TYR A 144 2.75 5.55 -1.04
CA TYR A 144 1.64 4.95 -0.30
C TYR A 144 0.58 4.42 -1.26
N LEU A 145 0.02 3.25 -0.98
CA LEU A 145 -1.16 2.76 -1.68
C LEU A 145 -2.31 3.72 -1.44
N ALA A 146 -3.06 4.04 -2.48
CA ALA A 146 -4.24 4.89 -2.39
C ALA A 146 -5.34 4.41 -3.34
N MET A 147 -6.58 4.81 -3.06
CA MET A 147 -7.72 4.55 -3.92
C MET A 147 -8.48 5.84 -4.23
N SER A 148 -8.62 6.17 -5.51
CA SER A 148 -9.31 7.38 -5.95
C SER A 148 -10.83 7.28 -5.83
N ASP A 149 -11.52 8.40 -6.03
CA ASP A 149 -12.98 8.54 -6.12
C ASP A 149 -13.65 7.73 -7.24
N GLU A 150 -12.91 7.35 -8.27
CA GLU A 150 -13.32 6.38 -9.31
C GLU A 150 -13.08 4.91 -8.90
N GLY A 151 -12.49 4.66 -7.73
CA GLY A 151 -12.11 3.35 -7.24
C GLY A 151 -10.88 2.78 -7.94
N ARG A 152 -10.01 3.62 -8.51
CA ARG A 152 -8.74 3.18 -9.10
C ARG A 152 -7.68 3.10 -8.00
N LEU A 153 -6.98 1.97 -7.93
CA LEU A 153 -5.75 1.91 -7.13
C LEU A 153 -4.65 2.67 -7.83
N TYR A 154 -3.99 3.52 -7.08
CA TYR A 154 -2.81 4.26 -7.49
C TYR A 154 -1.86 4.34 -6.29
N SER A 155 -0.73 5.03 -6.46
CA SER A 155 0.12 5.36 -5.32
C SER A 155 0.36 6.86 -5.19
N SER A 156 0.44 7.32 -3.95
CA SER A 156 0.62 8.72 -3.56
C SER A 156 2.02 8.95 -2.99
N PRO A 157 2.69 10.08 -3.29
CA PRO A 157 3.98 10.42 -2.69
C PRO A 157 3.88 10.80 -1.21
N THR A 158 2.69 11.19 -0.75
CA THR A 158 2.40 11.55 0.64
C THR A 158 1.15 10.82 1.12
N VAL A 159 0.99 10.67 2.43
CA VAL A 159 -0.24 10.12 3.01
C VAL A 159 -1.38 11.12 2.83
N THR A 160 -2.47 10.67 2.23
CA THR A 160 -3.73 11.42 2.04
C THR A 160 -4.89 10.63 2.65
N ASP A 161 -6.09 11.23 2.65
CA ASP A 161 -7.33 10.55 3.08
C ASP A 161 -7.65 9.29 2.24
N GLU A 162 -7.16 9.22 1.01
CA GLU A 162 -7.29 8.06 0.12
C GLU A 162 -6.32 6.90 0.43
N CYS A 163 -5.37 7.12 1.34
CA CYS A 163 -4.35 6.13 1.73
C CYS A 163 -4.76 5.24 2.91
N TYR A 164 -5.92 5.50 3.52
CA TYR A 164 -6.39 4.76 4.68
C TYR A 164 -7.30 3.59 4.28
N PHE A 165 -6.96 2.40 4.76
CA PHE A 165 -7.72 1.20 4.49
C PHE A 165 -8.16 0.51 5.78
N LEU A 166 -9.43 0.10 5.81
CA LEU A 166 -9.98 -0.76 6.85
C LEU A 166 -9.49 -2.18 6.63
N GLU A 167 -8.60 -2.65 7.51
CA GLU A 167 -8.14 -4.03 7.57
C GLU A 167 -9.15 -4.87 8.35
N LYS A 168 -9.64 -5.94 7.73
CA LYS A 168 -10.52 -6.91 8.36
C LYS A 168 -10.08 -8.34 8.07
N LEU A 169 -10.01 -9.17 9.11
CA LEU A 169 -9.86 -10.61 8.95
C LEU A 169 -11.21 -11.24 8.55
N GLU A 170 -11.23 -11.92 7.41
CA GLU A 170 -12.39 -12.67 6.94
C GLU A 170 -12.38 -14.11 7.46
N GLU A 171 -13.55 -14.76 7.43
CA GLU A 171 -13.75 -16.15 7.91
C GLU A 171 -12.79 -17.18 7.29
N ASN A 172 -12.29 -16.89 6.08
CA ASN A 172 -11.35 -17.74 5.38
C ASN A 172 -9.88 -17.57 5.83
N HIS A 173 -9.61 -16.82 6.89
CA HIS A 173 -8.27 -16.48 7.40
C HIS A 173 -7.43 -15.62 6.44
N TYR A 174 -8.09 -14.80 5.63
CA TYR A 174 -7.45 -13.79 4.77
C TYR A 174 -7.90 -12.40 5.20
N ASN A 175 -7.06 -11.40 4.99
CA ASN A 175 -7.40 -10.01 5.22
C ASN A 175 -8.05 -9.40 3.98
N THR A 176 -9.01 -8.51 4.20
CA THR A 176 -9.54 -7.56 3.22
C THR A 176 -9.12 -6.16 3.63
N TYR A 177 -8.97 -5.29 2.63
CA TYR A 177 -8.62 -3.88 2.83
C TYR A 177 -9.63 -3.02 2.08
N ALA A 178 -10.59 -2.43 2.79
CA ALA A 178 -11.59 -1.55 2.20
C ALA A 178 -11.15 -0.07 2.29
N SER A 179 -11.49 0.76 1.31
CA SER A 179 -11.22 2.20 1.41
C SER A 179 -11.96 2.80 2.61
N GLN A 180 -11.23 3.47 3.50
CA GLN A 180 -11.85 4.17 4.64
C GLN A 180 -12.62 5.42 4.20
N LYS A 181 -12.16 6.10 3.14
CA LYS A 181 -12.84 7.29 2.59
C LYS A 181 -14.16 6.95 1.91
N TYR A 182 -14.24 5.81 1.23
CA TYR A 182 -15.40 5.37 0.44
C TYR A 182 -16.11 4.15 1.04
N GLN A 183 -16.29 4.14 2.36
CA GLN A 183 -16.85 3.01 3.12
C GLN A 183 -18.24 2.61 2.64
N GLU A 184 -19.10 3.59 2.35
CA GLU A 184 -20.46 3.39 1.88
C GLU A 184 -20.52 2.64 0.54
N ARG A 185 -19.43 2.69 -0.23
CA ARG A 185 -19.33 2.04 -1.54
C ARG A 185 -18.82 0.61 -1.48
N ASN A 186 -18.35 0.15 -0.32
CA ASN A 186 -17.76 -1.17 -0.13
C ASN A 186 -16.68 -1.48 -1.18
N TRP A 187 -15.75 -0.55 -1.39
CA TRP A 187 -14.66 -0.71 -2.34
C TRP A 187 -13.41 -1.26 -1.67
N TYR A 188 -12.83 -2.29 -2.29
CA TYR A 188 -11.71 -3.03 -1.75
C TYR A 188 -10.46 -2.89 -2.61
N VAL A 189 -9.29 -2.92 -1.96
CA VAL A 189 -8.04 -3.25 -2.64
C VAL A 189 -8.21 -4.63 -3.27
N ALA A 190 -7.86 -4.75 -4.55
CA ALA A 190 -8.08 -6.00 -5.27
C ALA A 190 -7.15 -6.18 -6.48
N LEU A 191 -6.68 -7.41 -6.66
CA LEU A 191 -5.92 -7.82 -7.84
C LEU A 191 -6.69 -8.88 -8.65
N LYS A 192 -6.72 -8.69 -9.96
CA LYS A 192 -7.26 -9.68 -10.91
C LYS A 192 -6.30 -10.88 -11.03
N LYS A 193 -6.77 -11.96 -11.65
CA LYS A 193 -5.93 -13.15 -11.92
C LYS A 193 -4.68 -12.84 -12.74
N ASN A 194 -4.74 -11.83 -13.61
CA ASN A 194 -3.62 -11.37 -14.42
C ASN A 194 -2.71 -10.34 -13.71
N GLY A 195 -2.85 -10.14 -12.40
CA GLY A 195 -2.03 -9.22 -11.62
C GLY A 195 -2.42 -7.75 -11.77
N ARG A 196 -3.33 -7.37 -12.67
CA ARG A 196 -3.76 -5.96 -12.77
C ARG A 196 -4.70 -5.58 -11.62
N PRO A 197 -4.66 -4.32 -11.15
CA PRO A 197 -5.65 -3.81 -10.21
C PRO A 197 -7.08 -3.96 -10.71
N LYS A 198 -7.99 -4.23 -9.78
CA LYS A 198 -9.43 -4.23 -10.03
C LYS A 198 -10.03 -2.93 -9.49
N LEU A 199 -10.94 -2.34 -10.28
CA LEU A 199 -11.66 -1.13 -9.87
C LEU A 199 -12.56 -1.41 -8.67
N GLY A 200 -12.58 -0.50 -7.70
CA GLY A 200 -13.43 -0.52 -6.51
C GLY A 200 -14.89 -0.86 -6.82
N PRO A 201 -15.57 -0.17 -7.76
CA PRO A 201 -16.95 -0.49 -8.15
C PRO A 201 -17.19 -1.93 -8.62
N ARG A 202 -16.14 -2.66 -8.98
CA ARG A 202 -16.21 -4.05 -9.44
C ARG A 202 -15.86 -5.06 -8.36
N THR A 203 -15.49 -4.59 -7.18
CA THR A 203 -15.21 -5.41 -6.00
C THR A 203 -16.49 -5.67 -5.20
N HIS A 204 -16.53 -6.78 -4.47
CA HIS A 204 -17.56 -7.09 -3.48
C HIS A 204 -17.07 -8.25 -2.58
N ILE A 205 -17.68 -8.38 -1.40
CA ILE A 205 -17.41 -9.44 -0.43
C ILE A 205 -17.54 -10.83 -1.09
N GLY A 206 -16.64 -11.75 -0.74
CA GLY A 206 -16.61 -13.12 -1.28
C GLY A 206 -15.75 -13.29 -2.54
N GLN A 207 -15.33 -12.21 -3.19
CA GLN A 207 -14.39 -12.33 -4.32
C GLN A 207 -13.00 -12.74 -3.86
N LYS A 208 -12.40 -13.75 -4.48
CA LYS A 208 -10.98 -14.10 -4.22
C LYS A 208 -10.02 -12.93 -4.48
N ALA A 209 -10.39 -11.98 -5.33
CA ALA A 209 -9.61 -10.81 -5.70
C ALA A 209 -9.32 -9.85 -4.53
N ILE A 210 -10.15 -9.86 -3.49
CA ILE A 210 -10.02 -8.98 -2.32
C ILE A 210 -9.30 -9.65 -1.14
N PHE A 211 -8.96 -10.93 -1.26
CA PHE A 211 -8.34 -11.71 -0.18
C PHE A 211 -6.82 -11.65 -0.26
N PHE A 212 -6.22 -11.07 0.77
CA PHE A 212 -4.79 -10.93 0.91
C PHE A 212 -4.27 -11.64 2.16
N LEU A 213 -3.09 -12.21 2.06
CA LEU A 213 -2.36 -12.81 3.17
C LEU A 213 -1.08 -11.99 3.40
N PRO A 214 -0.92 -11.31 4.54
CA PRO A 214 0.35 -10.70 4.93
C PRO A 214 1.41 -11.79 5.14
N ARG A 215 2.48 -11.76 4.36
CA ARG A 215 3.65 -12.64 4.48
C ARG A 215 4.81 -11.81 5.02
N ARG A 216 5.18 -12.02 6.28
CA ARG A 216 6.33 -11.34 6.89
C ARG A 216 7.61 -11.71 6.14
N LEU A 217 8.53 -10.75 6.09
CA LEU A 217 9.89 -11.00 5.64
C LEU A 217 10.72 -11.34 6.88
N GLU A 218 11.36 -12.51 6.87
CA GLU A 218 12.27 -12.90 7.94
C GLU A 218 13.60 -12.17 7.77
N ASP A 219 14.13 -11.65 8.87
CA ASP A 219 15.44 -11.01 8.92
C ASP A 219 16.50 -12.10 8.69
N SER A 220 17.11 -12.13 7.51
CA SER A 220 18.38 -12.83 7.34
C SER A 220 19.46 -11.97 7.99
N ALA A 221 19.44 -11.90 9.32
CA ALA A 221 20.56 -11.41 10.11
C ALA A 221 21.63 -12.52 10.08
N GLU A 222 22.61 -12.33 9.20
CA GLU A 222 23.87 -13.08 9.22
C GLU A 222 24.71 -12.67 10.43
#